data_AF-A0A022MI56-F1
#
_entry.id   AF-A0A022MI56-F1
#
_cell.length_a   1.000
_cell.length_b   1.000
_cell.length_c   1.000
_cell.angle_alpha   90.00
_cell.angle_beta   90.00
_cell.angle_gamma   90.00
#
_symmetry.space_group_name_H-M   'P 1'
#
loop_
_entity.id
_entity.type
_entity.pdbx_description
1 polymer ?
#
loop_
_entity_poly.entity_id
_entity_poly.type
_entity_poly.pdbx_seq_one_letter_code
_entity_poly.pdbx_strand_id
1 'polypeptide(L)'
;MTGFLALPPRAPAVVVLAHAGTGAARDPRYRRVAAALRRAGLGTLLLDLLTEDEGRSPHCVFDVTLLARRLRAATDWLRRETGL
;
A
#
# COMPACT_ATOMS: atom_id res chain seq x y z
N MET A 1 1.38 9.68 -4.96
CA MET A 1 1.52 8.47 -4.11
C MET A 1 2.40 7.50 -4.84
N THR A 2 3.17 6.70 -4.11
CA THR A 2 4.07 5.70 -4.67
C THR A 2 3.72 4.34 -4.09
N GLY A 3 3.71 3.30 -4.92
CA GLY A 3 3.40 1.96 -4.46
C GLY A 3 4.13 0.87 -5.22
N PHE A 4 4.30 -0.28 -4.58
CA PHE A 4 4.89 -1.48 -5.15
C PHE A 4 3.88 -2.63 -5.08
N LEU A 5 3.33 -2.99 -6.24
CA LEU A 5 2.44 -4.12 -6.41
C LEU A 5 3.25 -5.36 -6.79
N ALA A 6 3.02 -6.45 -6.09
CA ALA A 6 3.55 -7.76 -6.44
C ALA A 6 2.40 -8.78 -6.40
N LEU A 7 2.15 -9.41 -7.56
CA LEU A 7 1.06 -10.37 -7.77
C LEU A 7 1.66 -11.73 -8.16
N PRO A 8 1.60 -12.73 -7.26
CA PRO A 8 1.82 -14.12 -7.65
C PRO A 8 0.80 -14.58 -8.70
N PRO A 9 1.15 -15.55 -9.57
CA PRO A 9 0.17 -16.15 -10.47
C PRO A 9 -1.04 -16.69 -9.71
N ARG A 10 -2.25 -16.40 -10.19
CA ARG A 10 -3.52 -16.84 -9.58
C ARG A 10 -3.71 -16.40 -8.12
N ALA A 11 -3.12 -15.28 -7.71
CA ALA A 11 -3.35 -14.74 -6.38
C ALA A 11 -4.85 -14.50 -6.15
N PRO A 12 -5.47 -15.07 -5.09
CA PRO A 12 -6.92 -14.96 -4.87
C PRO A 12 -7.33 -13.62 -4.24
N ALA A 13 -6.37 -12.85 -3.72
CA ALA A 13 -6.59 -11.54 -3.10
C ALA A 13 -5.28 -10.74 -3.04
N VAL A 14 -5.41 -9.44 -2.80
CA VAL A 14 -4.30 -8.51 -2.55
C VAL A 14 -4.42 -7.91 -1.16
N VAL A 15 -3.34 -7.94 -0.38
CA VAL A 15 -3.24 -7.23 0.89
C VAL A 15 -2.55 -5.88 0.66
N VAL A 16 -3.22 -4.79 1.04
CA VAL A 16 -2.65 -3.44 1.00
C VAL A 16 -1.98 -3.15 2.33
N LEU A 17 -0.67 -2.93 2.30
CA LEU A 17 0.11 -2.43 3.42
C LEU A 17 0.31 -0.92 3.24
N ALA A 18 -0.58 -0.14 3.85
CA ALA A 18 -0.59 1.31 3.74
C ALA A 18 0.31 1.97 4.81
N HIS A 19 1.07 2.98 4.40
CA HIS A 19 1.93 3.77 5.26
C HIS A 19 1.58 5.26 5.14
N ALA A 20 1.35 5.94 6.26
CA ALA A 20 1.11 7.38 6.33
C ALA A 20 2.44 8.15 6.29
N GLY A 21 3.19 7.97 5.22
CA GLY A 21 4.53 8.51 5.05
C GLY A 21 5.13 8.05 3.72
N THR A 22 6.46 8.02 3.63
CA THR A 22 7.18 7.55 2.44
C THR A 22 8.16 6.44 2.77
N GLY A 23 8.45 5.59 1.79
CA GLY A 23 9.44 4.53 1.93
C GLY A 23 8.92 3.21 2.49
N ALA A 24 7.61 2.94 2.44
CA ALA A 24 7.03 1.67 2.88
C ALA A 24 7.71 0.46 2.22
N ALA A 25 8.05 0.57 0.93
CA ALA A 25 8.73 -0.50 0.20
C ALA A 25 10.19 -0.72 0.62
N ARG A 26 10.83 0.27 1.27
CA ARG A 26 12.21 0.19 1.79
C ARG A 26 12.26 -0.26 3.25
N ASP A 27 11.17 -0.11 4.00
CA ASP A 27 11.11 -0.54 5.40
C ASP A 27 11.20 -2.08 5.52
N PRO A 28 12.19 -2.62 6.24
CA PRO A 28 12.42 -4.06 6.36
C PRO A 28 11.24 -4.80 7.01
N ARG A 29 10.47 -4.15 7.90
CA ARG A 29 9.31 -4.75 8.56
C ARG A 29 8.21 -5.01 7.54
N TYR A 30 7.89 -4.00 6.73
CA TYR A 30 6.90 -4.11 5.66
C TYR A 30 7.32 -5.11 4.59
N ARG A 31 8.60 -5.11 4.18
CA ARG A 31 9.13 -6.12 3.24
C ARG A 31 9.01 -7.53 3.78
N ARG A 32 9.28 -7.74 5.08
CA ARG A 32 9.16 -9.06 5.73
C ARG A 32 7.72 -9.56 5.73
N VAL A 33 6.76 -8.72 6.10
CA VAL A 33 5.33 -9.07 6.07
C VAL A 33 4.89 -9.35 4.64
N ALA A 34 5.21 -8.49 3.68
CA ALA A 34 4.85 -8.68 2.29
C ALA A 34 5.44 -9.98 1.71
N ALA A 35 6.70 -10.31 2.05
CA ALA A 35 7.31 -11.57 1.65
C ALA A 35 6.60 -12.79 2.26
N ALA A 36 6.13 -12.72 3.50
CA ALA A 36 5.36 -13.79 4.12
C ALA A 36 4.01 -14.01 3.43
N LEU A 37 3.29 -12.92 3.14
CA LEU A 37 2.01 -12.97 2.44
C LEU A 37 2.15 -13.53 1.02
N ARG A 38 3.18 -13.11 0.27
CA ARG A 38 3.46 -13.67 -1.05
C ARG A 38 3.81 -15.15 -1.02
N ARG A 39 4.57 -15.60 -0.02
CA ARG A 39 4.84 -17.03 0.18
C ARG A 39 3.58 -17.84 0.48
N ALA A 40 2.55 -17.21 1.04
CA ALA A 40 1.23 -17.80 1.23
C ALA A 40 0.31 -17.68 -0.01
N GLY A 41 0.81 -17.17 -1.14
CA GLY A 41 0.06 -17.04 -2.39
C GLY A 41 -0.77 -15.77 -2.54
N LEU A 42 -0.65 -14.81 -1.61
CA LEU A 42 -1.38 -13.53 -1.67
C LEU A 42 -0.60 -12.48 -2.45
N GLY A 43 -1.33 -11.64 -3.19
CA GLY A 43 -0.78 -10.39 -3.72
C GLY A 43 -0.51 -9.38 -2.62
N THR A 44 0.45 -8.49 -2.84
CA THR A 44 0.78 -7.42 -1.87
C THR A 44 0.94 -6.09 -2.58
N LEU A 45 0.30 -5.05 -2.06
CA LEU A 45 0.56 -3.65 -2.43
C LEU A 45 1.17 -2.93 -1.23
N LEU A 46 2.45 -2.57 -1.32
CA LEU A 46 3.11 -1.65 -0.38
C LEU A 46 2.86 -0.22 -0.85
N LEU A 47 2.18 0.60 -0.06
CA LEU A 47 1.68 1.91 -0.52
C LEU A 47 2.04 3.03 0.44
N ASP A 48 2.72 4.04 -0.09
CA ASP A 48 2.90 5.34 0.55
C ASP A 48 1.67 6.20 0.28
N LEU A 49 0.87 6.43 1.32
CA LEU A 49 -0.37 7.19 1.21
C LEU A 49 -0.12 8.68 1.02
N LEU A 50 1.05 9.19 1.40
CA LEU A 50 1.41 10.60 1.28
C LEU A 50 2.50 10.78 0.23
N THR A 51 2.54 11.96 -0.40
CA THR A 51 3.74 12.37 -1.14
C THR A 51 4.87 12.71 -0.16
N GLU A 52 6.08 12.90 -0.67
CA GLU A 52 7.20 13.30 0.18
C GLU A 52 6.95 14.64 0.89
N ASP A 53 6.38 15.62 0.18
CA ASP A 53 6.07 16.94 0.75
C ASP A 53 5.00 16.86 1.83
N GLU A 54 3.94 16.07 1.61
CA GLU A 54 2.88 15.89 2.59
C GLU A 54 3.36 15.13 3.83
N GLY A 55 4.26 14.16 3.65
CA GLY A 55 4.86 13.41 4.76
C GLY A 55 5.70 14.26 5.71
N ARG A 56 6.10 15.47 5.31
CA ARG A 56 6.81 16.44 6.17
C ARG A 56 5.86 17.24 7.06
N SER A 57 4.55 17.21 6.81
CA SER A 57 3.54 17.93 7.56
C SER A 57 2.82 17.01 8.56
N PRO A 58 2.93 17.24 9.87
CA PRO A 58 2.17 16.49 10.86
C PRO A 58 0.65 16.55 10.62
N HIS A 59 0.14 17.67 10.10
CA HIS A 59 -1.27 17.80 9.77
C HIS A 59 -1.72 16.78 8.73
N CYS A 60 -0.90 16.50 7.71
CA CYS A 60 -1.23 15.50 6.69
C CYS A 60 -1.05 14.07 7.22
N VAL A 61 -0.01 13.83 8.03
CA VAL A 61 0.26 12.51 8.64
C VAL A 61 -0.87 12.07 9.58
N PHE A 62 -1.50 13.01 10.29
CA PHE A 62 -2.60 12.73 11.20
C PHE A 62 -4.00 13.01 10.62
N ASP A 63 -4.11 13.45 9.36
CA ASP A 63 -5.39 13.62 8.68
C ASP A 63 -5.95 12.27 8.23
N VAL A 64 -6.69 11.62 9.12
CA VAL A 64 -7.35 10.33 8.87
C VAL A 64 -8.31 10.40 7.68
N THR A 65 -8.95 11.55 7.42
CA THR A 65 -9.88 11.70 6.30
C THR A 65 -9.13 11.65 4.97
N LEU A 66 -8.02 12.38 4.88
CA LEU A 66 -7.12 12.33 3.71
C LEU A 66 -6.61 10.91 3.47
N LEU A 67 -6.09 10.26 4.52
CA LEU A 67 -5.53 8.91 4.44
C LEU A 67 -6.58 7.89 3.99
N ALA A 68 -7.78 7.93 4.57
CA ALA A 68 -8.88 7.04 4.22
C ALA A 68 -9.33 7.22 2.76
N ARG A 69 -9.47 8.48 2.30
CA ARG A 69 -9.82 8.77 0.90
C ARG A 69 -8.79 8.20 -0.07
N ARG A 70 -7.50 8.29 0.26
CA ARG A 70 -6.42 7.76 -0.59
C ARG A 70 -6.35 6.25 -0.57
N LEU A 71 -6.55 5.63 0.59
CA LEU A 71 -6.64 4.19 0.69
C LEU A 71 -7.81 3.66 -0.17
N ARG A 72 -8.97 4.31 -0.10
CA ARG A 72 -10.12 3.98 -0.96
C ARG A 72 -9.78 4.08 -2.45
N ALA A 73 -9.16 5.17 -2.86
CA ALA A 73 -8.75 5.35 -4.26
C ALA A 73 -7.78 4.27 -4.72
N ALA A 74 -6.85 3.83 -3.85
CA ALA A 74 -5.94 2.74 -4.15
C ALA A 74 -6.64 1.38 -4.25
N THR A 75 -7.63 1.09 -3.38
CA THR A 75 -8.43 -0.14 -3.50
C THR A 75 -9.29 -0.15 -4.75
N ASP A 76 -9.84 1.01 -5.15
CA ASP A 76 -10.62 1.13 -6.39
C ASP A 76 -9.73 0.93 -7.62
N TRP A 77 -8.48 1.45 -7.59
CA TRP A 77 -7.50 1.21 -8.64
C TRP A 77 -7.10 -0.27 -8.73
N LEU A 78 -6.81 -0.92 -7.59
CA LEU A 78 -6.45 -2.35 -7.57
C LEU A 78 -7.54 -3.23 -8.19
N ARG A 79 -8.81 -2.96 -7.87
CA ARG A 79 -9.95 -3.69 -8.45
C ARG A 79 -9.99 -3.59 -9.97
N ARG A 80 -9.75 -2.39 -10.51
CA ARG A 80 -9.72 -2.17 -11.95
C ARG A 80 -8.53 -2.86 -12.63
N GLU A 81 -7.36 -2.83 -12.00
CA GLU A 81 -6.13 -3.35 -12.60
C GLU A 81 -6.04 -4.88 -12.54
N THR A 82 -6.57 -5.48 -11.47
CA THR A 82 -6.35 -6.91 -11.17
C THR A 82 -7.60 -7.78 -11.31
N GLY A 83 -8.79 -7.16 -11.33
CA GLY A 83 -10.08 -7.88 -11.31
C GLY A 83 -10.39 -8.58 -9.98
N LEU A 84 -9.57 -8.36 -8.94
CA LEU A 84 -9.75 -8.84 -7.56
C LEU A 84 -10.54 -7.85 -6.70
#